data_AF-A0A2E6GD65-F1
#
_entry.id   AF-A0A2E6GD65-F1
#
_cell.length_a   1.000
_cell.length_b   1.000
_cell.length_c   1.000
_cell.angle_alpha   90.00
_cell.angle_beta   90.00
_cell.angle_gamma   90.00
#
_symmetry.space_group_name_H-M   'P 1'
#
loop_
_entity.id
_entity.type
_entity.pdbx_description
1 polymer ?
#
loop_
_entity_poly.entity_id
_entity_poly.type
_entity_poly.pdbx_seq_one_letter_code
_entity_poly.pdbx_strand_id
1 'polypeptide(L)'
;MNSVEMIEQLKAMIMGTTRVPGLKNRGMIDLDSLMDLIDELQNNLPIEIQESNEILKQKESIVKSAMMESSRIKDEVQKEMNSKREDAQKVVDEMMDKANEEYELKISHSEVMTEATKRAEELKEEAQNESNKLKLDAESDAKKTTEEAQKKEDQILMAAEKSSREKKDGADQYAREVLFNLEEKLSSQLNQIRLGIDSLTEVKEMKIS
;
A
#
# COMPACT_ATOMS: atom_id res chain seq x y z
N MET A 1 -49.59 79.77 2.10
CA MET A 1 -50.42 79.18 3.16
C MET A 1 -51.04 77.92 2.58
N ASN A 2 -50.97 76.77 3.25
CA ASN A 2 -51.54 75.54 2.67
C ASN A 2 -53.06 75.48 2.88
N SER A 3 -53.75 74.58 2.17
CA SER A 3 -55.21 74.47 2.27
C SER A 3 -55.70 74.20 3.70
N VAL A 4 -54.89 73.49 4.51
CA VAL A 4 -55.20 73.18 5.91
C VAL A 4 -55.15 74.44 6.77
N GLU A 5 -54.13 75.27 6.61
CA GLU A 5 -53.98 76.56 7.28
C GLU A 5 -55.12 77.52 6.89
N MET A 6 -55.56 77.52 5.62
CA MET A 6 -56.71 78.31 5.14
C MET A 6 -58.02 77.88 5.78
N ILE A 7 -58.24 76.57 5.91
CA ILE A 7 -59.41 76.03 6.62
C ILE A 7 -59.38 76.41 8.11
N GLU A 8 -58.21 76.37 8.76
CA GLU A 8 -58.08 76.80 10.16
C GLU A 8 -58.32 78.30 10.33
N GLN A 9 -57.86 79.14 9.40
CA GLN A 9 -58.19 80.56 9.40
C GLN A 9 -59.68 80.84 9.14
N LEU A 10 -60.32 80.08 8.25
CA LEU A 10 -61.76 80.17 8.02
C LEU A 10 -62.54 79.82 9.30
N LYS A 11 -62.12 78.75 10.00
CA LYS A 11 -62.70 78.37 11.31
C LYS A 11 -62.48 79.46 12.35
N ALA A 12 -61.28 80.03 12.43
CA ALA A 12 -60.97 81.12 13.36
C ALA A 12 -61.83 82.37 13.08
N MET A 13 -62.03 82.71 11.81
CA MET A 13 -62.89 83.83 11.39
C MET A 13 -64.36 83.60 11.80
N ILE A 14 -64.88 82.38 11.63
CA ILE A 14 -66.24 81.99 12.05
C ILE A 14 -66.37 82.01 13.59
N MET A 15 -65.37 81.52 14.31
CA MET A 15 -65.38 81.49 15.79
C MET A 15 -65.22 82.88 16.41
N GLY A 16 -64.50 83.78 15.76
CA GLY A 16 -64.29 85.17 16.17
C GLY A 16 -65.42 86.14 15.81
N THR A 17 -66.53 85.65 15.25
CA THR A 17 -67.62 86.51 14.78
C THR A 17 -68.32 87.28 15.89
N THR A 18 -68.61 88.56 15.62
CA THR A 18 -69.43 89.37 16.52
C THR A 18 -70.89 88.94 16.39
N ARG A 19 -71.50 88.47 17.50
CA ARG A 19 -72.90 88.00 17.48
C ARG A 19 -73.88 89.15 17.19
N VAL A 20 -74.86 88.89 16.34
CA VAL A 20 -75.91 89.86 16.05
C VAL A 20 -77.00 89.79 17.14
N PRO A 21 -77.29 90.88 17.87
CA PRO A 21 -78.32 90.89 18.91
C PRO A 21 -79.70 90.52 18.34
N GLY A 22 -80.43 89.65 19.05
CA GLY A 22 -81.79 89.22 18.66
C GLY A 22 -81.86 88.03 17.69
N LEU A 23 -80.74 87.58 17.13
CA LEU A 23 -80.68 86.43 16.21
C LEU A 23 -79.78 85.33 16.81
N LYS A 24 -80.38 84.20 17.20
CA LYS A 24 -79.61 83.04 17.67
C LYS A 24 -78.82 82.45 16.49
N ASN A 25 -77.55 82.14 16.73
CA ASN A 25 -76.62 81.55 15.75
C ASN A 25 -76.32 82.40 14.50
N ARG A 26 -76.36 83.73 14.59
CA ARG A 26 -75.85 84.62 13.52
C ARG A 26 -74.72 85.50 14.03
N GLY A 27 -73.61 85.50 13.30
CA GLY A 27 -72.44 86.34 13.53
C GLY A 27 -72.20 87.25 12.33
N MET A 28 -71.66 88.45 12.59
CA MET A 28 -71.20 89.37 11.55
C MET A 28 -69.78 88.98 11.15
N ILE A 29 -69.57 88.78 9.85
CA ILE A 29 -68.29 88.44 9.22
C ILE A 29 -68.00 89.54 8.19
N ASP A 30 -66.73 89.91 8.05
CA ASP A 30 -66.27 90.72 6.93
C ASP A 30 -66.32 89.89 5.64
N LEU A 31 -67.21 90.29 4.73
CA LEU A 31 -67.47 89.58 3.48
C LEU A 31 -66.25 89.62 2.56
N ASP A 32 -65.49 90.73 2.55
CA ASP A 32 -64.33 90.90 1.66
C ASP A 32 -63.21 89.95 2.09
N SER A 33 -62.85 89.96 3.38
CA SER A 33 -61.86 89.04 3.94
C SER A 33 -62.25 87.55 3.81
N LEU A 34 -63.55 87.22 3.89
CA LEU A 34 -64.06 85.86 3.70
C LEU A 34 -63.96 85.42 2.23
N MET A 35 -64.32 86.31 1.29
CA MET A 35 -64.25 86.01 -0.14
C MET A 35 -62.80 85.86 -0.60
N ASP A 36 -61.88 86.70 -0.13
CA ASP A 36 -60.46 86.56 -0.44
C ASP A 36 -59.90 85.19 -0.02
N LEU A 37 -60.25 84.72 1.19
CA LEU A 37 -59.81 83.41 1.69
C LEU A 37 -60.44 82.24 0.91
N ILE A 38 -61.69 82.39 0.46
CA ILE A 38 -62.37 81.40 -0.38
C ILE A 38 -61.71 81.35 -1.77
N ASP A 39 -61.42 82.49 -2.37
CA ASP A 39 -60.75 82.58 -3.67
C ASP A 39 -59.33 82.02 -3.59
N GLU A 40 -58.59 82.29 -2.52
CA GLU A 40 -57.26 81.72 -2.29
C GLU A 40 -57.34 80.18 -2.17
N LEU A 41 -58.33 79.66 -1.44
CA LEU A 41 -58.55 78.22 -1.29
C LEU A 41 -58.99 77.57 -2.61
N GLN A 42 -59.89 78.21 -3.36
CA GLN A 42 -60.35 77.73 -4.66
C GLN A 42 -59.22 77.69 -5.70
N ASN A 43 -58.27 78.62 -5.64
CA ASN A 43 -57.13 78.64 -6.55
C ASN A 43 -56.02 77.66 -6.13
N ASN A 44 -55.74 77.54 -4.83
CA ASN A 44 -54.59 76.75 -4.34
C ASN A 44 -54.90 75.28 -4.09
N LEU A 45 -56.11 74.92 -3.64
CA LEU A 45 -56.46 73.53 -3.32
C LEU A 45 -56.35 72.58 -4.54
N PRO A 46 -56.80 72.94 -5.76
CA PRO A 46 -56.62 72.09 -6.94
C PRO A 46 -55.14 71.88 -7.30
N ILE A 47 -54.31 72.91 -7.12
CA ILE A 47 -52.87 72.86 -7.38
C ILE A 47 -52.21 71.90 -6.37
N GLU A 48 -52.51 72.04 -5.08
CA GLU A 48 -51.97 71.18 -4.01
C GLU A 48 -52.37 69.70 -4.19
N ILE A 49 -53.61 69.43 -4.63
CA ILE A 49 -54.08 68.07 -4.98
C ILE A 49 -53.34 67.54 -6.21
N GLN A 50 -53.15 68.36 -7.24
CA GLN A 50 -52.43 67.96 -8.45
C GLN A 50 -50.96 67.63 -8.13
N GLU A 51 -50.28 68.47 -7.36
CA GLU A 51 -48.91 68.22 -6.89
C GLU A 51 -48.82 66.94 -6.06
N SER A 52 -49.75 66.73 -5.14
CA SER A 52 -49.82 65.50 -4.34
C SER A 52 -49.99 64.25 -5.20
N ASN A 53 -50.84 64.31 -6.23
CA ASN A 53 -51.04 63.21 -7.17
C ASN A 53 -49.78 62.93 -8.01
N GLU A 54 -49.07 63.97 -8.43
CA GLU A 54 -47.79 63.79 -9.15
C GLU A 54 -46.72 63.17 -8.24
N ILE A 55 -46.64 63.57 -6.96
CA ILE A 55 -45.76 62.93 -5.96
C ILE A 55 -46.14 61.45 -5.77
N LEU A 56 -47.44 61.12 -5.69
CA LEU A 56 -47.89 59.72 -5.58
C LEU A 56 -47.49 58.90 -6.82
N LYS A 57 -47.68 59.44 -8.03
CA LYS A 57 -47.23 58.78 -9.28
C LYS A 57 -45.72 58.56 -9.30
N GLN A 58 -44.93 59.56 -8.89
CA GLN A 58 -43.48 59.44 -8.79
C GLN A 58 -43.08 58.36 -7.78
N LYS A 59 -43.71 58.34 -6.60
CA LYS A 59 -43.49 57.30 -5.58
C LYS A 59 -43.81 55.91 -6.12
N GLU A 60 -44.95 55.73 -6.78
CA GLU A 60 -45.33 54.46 -7.40
C GLU A 60 -44.31 54.01 -8.46
N SER A 61 -43.83 54.94 -9.29
CA SER A 61 -42.77 54.67 -10.26
C SER A 61 -41.46 54.24 -9.60
N ILE A 62 -41.02 54.93 -8.54
CA ILE A 62 -39.81 54.59 -7.79
C ILE A 62 -39.95 53.19 -7.17
N VAL A 63 -41.09 52.88 -6.54
CA VAL A 63 -41.34 51.56 -5.94
C VAL A 63 -41.30 50.47 -7.01
N LYS A 64 -41.94 50.70 -8.17
CA LYS A 64 -41.92 49.75 -9.28
C LYS A 64 -40.50 49.51 -9.79
N SER A 65 -39.71 50.57 -9.99
CA SER A 65 -38.31 50.46 -10.42
C SER A 65 -37.45 49.71 -9.39
N ALA A 66 -37.61 50.00 -8.10
CA ALA A 66 -36.92 49.29 -7.03
C ALA A 66 -37.31 47.80 -6.97
N MET A 67 -38.59 47.46 -7.19
CA MET A 67 -39.04 46.06 -7.26
C MET A 67 -38.48 45.32 -8.46
N MET A 68 -38.46 45.96 -9.65
CA MET A 68 -37.87 45.37 -10.86
C MET A 68 -36.37 45.12 -10.66
N GLU A 69 -35.64 46.09 -10.10
CA GLU A 69 -34.22 45.95 -9.84
C GLU A 69 -33.94 44.87 -8.78
N SER A 70 -34.75 44.80 -7.72
CA SER A 70 -34.64 43.73 -6.72
C SER A 70 -34.86 42.34 -7.34
N SER A 71 -35.83 42.20 -8.25
CA SER A 71 -36.03 40.94 -8.98
C SER A 71 -34.83 40.61 -9.86
N ARG A 72 -34.31 41.59 -10.60
CA ARG A 72 -33.14 41.41 -11.47
C ARG A 72 -31.92 40.93 -10.69
N ILE A 73 -31.64 41.54 -9.54
CA ILE A 73 -30.54 41.14 -8.65
C ILE A 73 -30.74 39.71 -8.14
N LYS A 74 -31.97 39.34 -7.72
CA LYS A 74 -32.26 37.98 -7.26
C LYS A 74 -32.02 36.94 -8.35
N ASP A 75 -32.47 37.21 -9.57
CA ASP A 75 -32.29 36.29 -10.69
C ASP A 75 -30.82 36.15 -11.08
N GLU A 76 -30.05 37.25 -11.06
CA GLU A 76 -28.62 37.25 -11.33
C GLU A 76 -27.84 36.46 -10.27
N VAL A 77 -28.11 36.71 -8.98
CA VAL A 77 -27.51 35.96 -7.87
C VAL A 77 -27.88 34.48 -7.95
N GLN A 78 -29.13 34.14 -8.25
CA GLN A 78 -29.56 32.75 -8.38
C GLN A 78 -28.84 32.04 -9.52
N LYS A 79 -28.66 32.72 -10.67
CA LYS A 79 -27.91 32.18 -11.81
C LYS A 79 -26.45 31.96 -11.46
N GLU A 80 -25.79 32.92 -10.83
CA GLU A 80 -24.41 32.75 -10.36
C GLU A 80 -24.28 31.62 -9.34
N MET A 81 -25.19 31.54 -8.38
CA MET A 81 -25.19 30.47 -7.38
C MET A 81 -25.35 29.10 -8.03
N ASN A 82 -26.24 28.96 -9.02
CA ASN A 82 -26.42 27.72 -9.74
C ASN A 82 -25.15 27.34 -10.51
N SER A 83 -24.52 28.29 -11.20
CA SER A 83 -23.23 28.06 -11.89
C SER A 83 -22.15 27.63 -10.91
N LYS A 84 -21.97 28.35 -9.79
CA LYS A 84 -20.97 28.02 -8.77
C LYS A 84 -21.23 26.65 -8.14
N ARG A 85 -22.50 26.27 -7.95
CA ARG A 85 -22.87 24.93 -7.45
C ARG A 85 -22.55 23.84 -8.47
N GLU A 86 -22.79 24.09 -9.75
CA GLU A 86 -22.43 23.15 -10.82
C GLU A 86 -20.91 22.97 -10.90
N ASP A 87 -20.14 24.06 -10.85
CA ASP A 87 -18.67 24.00 -10.87
C ASP A 87 -18.13 23.29 -9.63
N ALA A 88 -18.66 23.58 -8.45
CA ALA A 88 -18.29 22.89 -7.22
C ALA A 88 -18.62 21.39 -7.29
N GLN A 89 -19.76 21.03 -7.88
CA GLN A 89 -20.13 19.63 -8.06
C GLN A 89 -19.16 18.92 -9.00
N LYS A 90 -18.79 19.52 -10.14
CA LYS A 90 -17.78 18.96 -11.06
C LYS A 90 -16.45 18.72 -10.37
N VAL A 91 -15.99 19.66 -9.54
CA VAL A 91 -14.74 19.51 -8.78
C VAL A 91 -14.83 18.35 -7.79
N VAL A 92 -15.97 18.18 -7.11
CA VAL A 92 -16.20 17.06 -6.20
C VAL A 92 -16.18 15.73 -6.96
N ASP A 93 -16.87 15.66 -8.10
CA ASP A 93 -16.94 14.44 -8.92
C ASP A 93 -15.54 14.07 -9.45
N GLU A 94 -14.80 15.02 -10.03
CA GLU A 94 -13.42 14.81 -10.48
C GLU A 94 -12.47 14.39 -9.35
N MET A 95 -12.65 14.95 -8.15
CA MET A 95 -11.85 14.58 -6.98
C MET A 95 -12.16 13.15 -6.53
N MET A 96 -13.43 12.74 -6.55
CA MET A 96 -13.85 11.39 -6.21
C MET A 96 -13.33 10.36 -7.23
N ASP A 97 -13.38 10.68 -8.52
CA ASP A 97 -12.86 9.81 -9.57
C ASP A 97 -11.34 9.59 -9.40
N LYS A 98 -10.57 10.66 -9.21
CA LYS A 98 -9.11 10.56 -8.94
C LYS A 98 -8.81 9.79 -7.66
N ALA A 99 -9.57 10.03 -6.59
CA ALA A 99 -9.38 9.33 -5.33
C ALA A 99 -9.66 7.83 -5.47
N ASN A 100 -10.69 7.45 -6.23
CA ASN A 100 -11.00 6.06 -6.52
C ASN A 100 -9.91 5.40 -7.36
N GLU A 101 -9.42 6.06 -8.42
CA GLU A 101 -8.30 5.54 -9.23
C GLU A 101 -7.04 5.30 -8.39
N GLU A 102 -6.66 6.26 -7.54
CA GLU A 102 -5.52 6.09 -6.64
C GLU A 102 -5.73 4.96 -5.61
N TYR A 103 -6.95 4.81 -5.11
CA TYR A 103 -7.30 3.78 -4.14
C TYR A 103 -7.18 2.38 -4.76
N GLU A 104 -7.72 2.18 -5.96
CA GLU A 104 -7.61 0.93 -6.71
C GLU A 104 -6.14 0.55 -6.98
N LEU A 105 -5.31 1.52 -7.36
CA LEU A 105 -3.88 1.30 -7.55
C LEU A 105 -3.17 0.88 -6.24
N LYS A 106 -3.52 1.49 -5.10
CA LYS A 106 -2.92 1.15 -3.79
C LYS A 106 -3.33 -0.25 -3.32
N ILE A 107 -4.60 -0.63 -3.48
CA ILE A 107 -5.06 -1.99 -3.19
C ILE A 107 -4.31 -2.97 -4.07
N SER A 108 -4.31 -2.77 -5.38
CA SER A 108 -3.63 -3.66 -6.32
C SER A 108 -2.16 -3.82 -5.98
N HIS A 109 -1.46 -2.73 -5.65
CA HIS A 109 -0.07 -2.78 -5.23
C HIS A 109 0.12 -3.57 -3.92
N SER A 110 -0.75 -3.34 -2.93
CA SER A 110 -0.74 -4.07 -1.65
C SER A 110 -1.01 -5.57 -1.83
N GLU A 111 -1.95 -5.93 -2.70
CA GLU A 111 -2.26 -7.32 -3.03
C GLU A 111 -1.08 -8.01 -3.71
N VAL A 112 -0.46 -7.34 -4.69
CA VAL A 112 0.75 -7.83 -5.36
C VAL A 112 1.89 -8.04 -4.35
N MET A 113 2.10 -7.10 -3.43
CA MET A 113 3.11 -7.25 -2.37
C MET A 113 2.79 -8.41 -1.43
N THR A 114 1.55 -8.54 -1.01
CA THR A 114 1.11 -9.64 -0.13
C THR A 114 1.32 -11.00 -0.80
N GLU A 115 0.86 -11.16 -2.03
CA GLU A 115 1.04 -12.40 -2.82
C GLU A 115 2.53 -12.68 -3.10
N ALA A 116 3.32 -11.65 -3.44
CA ALA A 116 4.76 -11.80 -3.65
C ALA A 116 5.48 -12.25 -2.37
N THR A 117 5.13 -11.68 -1.21
CA THR A 117 5.70 -12.11 0.08
C THR A 117 5.33 -13.54 0.42
N LYS A 118 4.07 -13.92 0.21
CA LYS A 118 3.59 -15.29 0.42
C LYS A 118 4.34 -16.28 -0.47
N ARG A 119 4.45 -16.01 -1.78
CA ARG A 119 5.21 -16.88 -2.69
C ARG A 119 6.69 -16.95 -2.34
N ALA A 120 7.29 -15.85 -1.88
CA ALA A 120 8.68 -15.86 -1.44
C ALA A 120 8.88 -16.74 -0.20
N GLU A 121 7.94 -16.73 0.75
CA GLU A 121 7.95 -17.62 1.92
C GLU A 121 7.78 -19.09 1.52
N GLU A 122 6.82 -19.39 0.64
CA GLU A 122 6.59 -20.75 0.12
C GLU A 122 7.83 -21.29 -0.61
N LEU A 123 8.44 -20.50 -1.50
CA LEU A 123 9.66 -20.88 -2.21
C LEU A 123 10.84 -21.10 -1.25
N LYS A 124 10.96 -20.28 -0.21
CA LYS A 124 11.99 -20.43 0.81
C LYS A 124 11.80 -21.74 1.58
N GLU A 125 10.57 -22.06 1.97
CA GLU A 125 10.27 -23.30 2.67
C GLU A 125 10.50 -24.53 1.79
N GLU A 126 10.07 -24.48 0.54
CA GLU A 126 10.31 -25.55 -0.45
C GLU A 126 11.80 -25.77 -0.68
N ALA A 127 12.57 -24.71 -0.96
CA ALA A 127 14.02 -24.80 -1.16
C ALA A 127 14.74 -25.32 0.09
N GLN A 128 14.30 -24.93 1.30
CA GLN A 128 14.88 -25.43 2.55
C GLN A 128 14.58 -26.92 2.74
N ASN A 129 13.36 -27.36 2.44
CA ASN A 129 12.96 -28.76 2.56
C ASN A 129 13.68 -29.64 1.54
N GLU A 130 13.78 -29.19 0.29
CA GLU A 130 14.52 -29.90 -0.76
C GLU A 130 16.02 -29.96 -0.43
N SER A 131 16.62 -28.86 0.04
CA SER A 131 18.00 -28.83 0.49
C SER A 131 18.25 -29.78 1.66
N ASN A 132 17.34 -29.84 2.63
CA ASN A 132 17.45 -30.75 3.76
C ASN A 132 17.37 -32.21 3.32
N LYS A 133 16.45 -32.53 2.39
CA LYS A 133 16.31 -33.86 1.82
C LYS A 133 17.56 -34.28 1.06
N LEU A 134 18.08 -33.42 0.19
CA LEU A 134 19.30 -33.70 -0.59
C LEU A 134 20.50 -33.91 0.33
N LYS A 135 20.61 -33.14 1.42
CA LYS A 135 21.65 -33.34 2.43
C LYS A 135 21.53 -34.73 3.09
N LEU A 136 20.33 -35.14 3.50
CA LEU A 136 20.10 -36.44 4.12
C LEU A 136 20.41 -37.60 3.16
N ASP A 137 19.99 -37.47 1.91
CA ASP A 137 20.26 -38.47 0.87
C ASP A 137 21.77 -38.59 0.61
N ALA A 138 22.48 -37.46 0.48
CA ALA A 138 23.93 -37.43 0.32
C ALA A 138 24.67 -38.02 1.52
N GLU A 139 24.23 -37.74 2.76
CA GLU A 139 24.80 -38.32 3.97
C GLU A 139 24.61 -39.85 4.03
N SER A 140 23.43 -40.34 3.63
CA SER A 140 23.12 -41.76 3.54
C SER A 140 23.99 -42.49 2.51
N ASP A 141 24.14 -41.92 1.32
CA ASP A 141 24.93 -42.51 0.25
C ASP A 141 26.44 -42.47 0.54
N ALA A 142 26.92 -41.38 1.14
CA ALA A 142 28.29 -41.28 1.64
C ALA A 142 28.56 -42.39 2.67
N LYS A 143 27.64 -42.59 3.63
CA LYS A 143 27.77 -43.64 4.64
C LYS A 143 27.85 -45.03 4.02
N LYS A 144 26.95 -45.38 3.10
CA LYS A 144 26.98 -46.68 2.40
C LYS A 144 28.29 -46.88 1.65
N THR A 145 28.75 -45.87 0.93
CA THR A 145 30.02 -45.94 0.18
C THR A 145 31.19 -46.18 1.12
N THR A 146 31.23 -45.50 2.28
CA THR A 146 32.29 -45.72 3.27
C THR A 146 32.24 -47.12 3.89
N GLU A 147 31.05 -47.63 4.20
CA GLU A 147 30.87 -48.99 4.74
C GLU A 147 31.30 -50.07 3.72
N GLU A 148 30.93 -49.91 2.45
CA GLU A 148 31.35 -50.81 1.38
C GLU A 148 32.86 -50.77 1.13
N ALA A 149 33.45 -49.58 1.16
CA ALA A 149 34.89 -49.40 1.03
C ALA A 149 35.64 -50.10 2.18
N GLN A 150 35.19 -49.90 3.43
CA GLN A 150 35.79 -50.53 4.60
C GLN A 150 35.72 -52.06 4.52
N LYS A 151 34.56 -52.60 4.11
CA LYS A 151 34.39 -54.04 3.94
C LYS A 151 35.31 -54.61 2.87
N LYS A 152 35.51 -53.90 1.76
CA LYS A 152 36.45 -54.31 0.70
C LYS A 152 37.89 -54.25 1.18
N GLU A 153 38.26 -53.20 1.93
CA GLU A 153 39.58 -53.07 2.55
C GLU A 153 39.88 -54.27 3.45
N ASP A 154 38.97 -54.60 4.37
CA ASP A 154 39.13 -55.75 5.27
C ASP A 154 39.31 -57.06 4.51
N GLN A 155 38.55 -57.27 3.42
CA GLN A 155 38.67 -58.45 2.58
C GLN A 155 40.03 -58.53 1.87
N ILE A 156 40.52 -57.41 1.35
CA ILE A 156 41.83 -57.34 0.69
C ILE A 156 42.94 -57.62 1.71
N LEU A 157 42.87 -57.04 2.91
CA LEU A 157 43.83 -57.29 3.98
C LEU A 157 43.84 -58.76 4.39
N MET A 158 42.67 -59.36 4.63
CA MET A 158 42.57 -60.79 4.97
C MET A 158 43.13 -61.69 3.86
N ALA A 159 42.82 -61.41 2.59
CA ALA A 159 43.33 -62.18 1.47
C ALA A 159 44.85 -62.04 1.30
N ALA A 160 45.38 -60.82 1.48
CA ALA A 160 46.81 -60.55 1.44
C ALA A 160 47.56 -61.25 2.57
N GLU A 161 47.03 -61.21 3.80
CA GLU A 161 47.60 -61.90 4.96
C GLU A 161 47.61 -63.42 4.75
N LYS A 162 46.49 -64.00 4.28
CA LYS A 162 46.41 -65.43 3.97
C LYS A 162 47.44 -65.84 2.91
N SER A 163 47.51 -65.11 1.80
CA SER A 163 48.48 -65.39 0.74
C SER A 163 49.92 -65.23 1.22
N SER A 164 50.19 -64.25 2.09
CA SER A 164 51.51 -64.06 2.70
C SER A 164 51.90 -65.25 3.58
N ARG A 165 50.99 -65.74 4.42
CA ARG A 165 51.21 -66.94 5.25
C ARG A 165 51.48 -68.17 4.39
N GLU A 166 50.62 -68.44 3.41
CA GLU A 166 50.78 -69.57 2.49
C GLU A 166 52.13 -69.54 1.77
N LYS A 167 52.60 -68.36 1.32
CA LYS A 167 53.92 -68.19 0.70
C LYS A 167 55.07 -68.45 1.68
N LYS A 168 54.96 -67.98 2.92
CA LYS A 168 55.97 -68.24 3.96
C LYS A 168 56.06 -69.72 4.29
N ASP A 169 54.92 -70.36 4.52
CA ASP A 169 54.85 -71.78 4.85
C ASP A 169 55.40 -72.64 3.69
N GLY A 170 55.04 -72.32 2.45
CA GLY A 170 55.56 -73.01 1.26
C GLY A 170 57.07 -72.81 1.07
N ALA A 171 57.59 -71.60 1.32
CA ALA A 171 59.03 -71.33 1.26
C ALA A 171 59.80 -72.07 2.36
N ASP A 172 59.26 -72.12 3.58
CA ASP A 172 59.84 -72.85 4.69
C ASP A 172 59.87 -74.36 4.42
N GLN A 173 58.80 -74.91 3.84
CA GLN A 173 58.74 -76.31 3.46
C GLN A 173 59.74 -76.65 2.34
N TYR A 174 59.81 -75.82 1.30
CA TYR A 174 60.81 -75.98 0.24
C TYR A 174 62.24 -75.91 0.79
N ALA A 175 62.52 -74.96 1.69
CA ALA A 175 63.83 -74.86 2.33
C ALA A 175 64.18 -76.14 3.12
N ARG A 176 63.23 -76.73 3.85
CA ARG A 176 63.43 -78.02 4.53
C ARG A 176 63.74 -79.15 3.56
N GLU A 177 62.99 -79.26 2.47
CA GLU A 177 63.22 -80.31 1.46
C GLU A 177 64.61 -80.17 0.82
N VAL A 178 65.01 -78.95 0.45
CA VAL A 178 66.34 -78.70 -0.11
C VAL A 178 67.45 -79.04 0.89
N LEU A 179 67.31 -78.63 2.15
CA LEU A 179 68.28 -78.93 3.21
C LEU A 179 68.37 -80.43 3.48
N PHE A 180 67.25 -81.15 3.52
CA PHE A 180 67.22 -82.60 3.71
C PHE A 180 67.89 -83.35 2.55
N ASN A 181 67.58 -82.97 1.31
CA ASN A 181 68.24 -83.55 0.13
C ASN A 181 69.76 -83.27 0.11
N LEU A 182 70.18 -82.10 0.56
CA LEU A 182 71.60 -81.76 0.68
C LEU A 182 72.29 -82.60 1.76
N GLU A 183 71.62 -82.82 2.90
CA GLU A 183 72.09 -83.69 3.99
C GLU A 183 72.27 -85.14 3.51
N GLU A 184 71.29 -85.71 2.81
CA GLU A 184 71.40 -87.05 2.23
C GLU A 184 72.59 -87.16 1.27
N LYS A 185 72.76 -86.14 0.41
CA LYS A 185 73.84 -86.13 -0.58
C LYS A 185 75.22 -86.03 0.07
N LEU A 186 75.36 -85.17 1.08
CA LEU A 186 76.59 -85.06 1.88
C LEU A 186 76.87 -86.36 2.65
N SER A 187 75.85 -87.00 3.21
CA SER A 187 75.98 -88.27 3.92
C SER A 187 76.47 -89.39 3.00
N SER A 188 75.93 -89.47 1.78
CA SER A 188 76.38 -90.42 0.75
C SER A 188 77.83 -90.16 0.34
N GLN A 189 78.20 -88.90 0.10
CA GLN A 189 79.59 -88.51 -0.23
C GLN A 189 80.56 -88.83 0.92
N LEU A 190 80.19 -88.53 2.17
CA LEU A 190 80.97 -88.89 3.35
C LEU A 190 81.15 -90.40 3.48
N ASN A 191 80.12 -91.19 3.19
CA ASN A 191 80.22 -92.64 3.19
C ASN A 191 81.19 -93.15 2.10
N GLN A 192 81.14 -92.58 0.89
CA GLN A 192 82.12 -92.89 -0.16
C GLN A 192 83.55 -92.54 0.24
N ILE A 193 83.76 -91.39 0.90
CA ILE A 193 85.08 -91.00 1.42
C ILE A 193 85.56 -92.01 2.47
N ARG A 194 84.68 -92.44 3.40
CA ARG A 194 85.02 -93.47 4.40
C ARG A 194 85.44 -94.79 3.74
N LEU A 195 84.65 -95.30 2.80
CA LEU A 195 85.01 -96.52 2.05
C LEU A 195 86.32 -96.35 1.26
N GLY A 196 86.57 -95.15 0.72
CA GLY A 196 87.83 -94.81 0.08
C GLY A 196 89.02 -94.81 1.05
N ILE A 197 88.84 -94.29 2.27
CA ILE A 197 89.86 -94.33 3.33
C ILE A 197 90.10 -95.78 3.76
N ASP A 198 89.05 -96.57 4.01
CA ASP A 198 89.15 -97.96 4.43
C ASP A 198 89.90 -98.80 3.38
N SER A 199 89.58 -98.64 2.09
CA SER A 199 90.29 -99.34 1.01
C SER A 199 91.76 -98.93 0.87
N LEU A 200 92.12 -97.67 1.11
CA LEU A 200 93.53 -97.24 1.17
C LEU A 200 94.27 -97.82 2.39
N THR A 201 93.55 -98.10 3.48
CA THR A 201 94.09 -98.71 4.69
C THR A 201 94.35 -100.21 4.48
N GLU A 202 93.43 -100.92 3.82
CA GLU A 202 93.59 -102.32 3.40
C GLU A 202 94.70 -102.51 2.34
N VAL A 203 94.83 -101.59 1.37
CA VAL A 203 95.93 -101.62 0.38
C VAL A 203 97.30 -101.42 1.04
N LYS A 204 97.36 -100.74 2.19
CA LYS A 204 98.57 -100.65 3.01
C LYS A 204 98.90 -101.97 3.69
N GLU A 205 97.90 -102.74 4.12
CA GLU A 205 98.10 -104.07 4.71
C GLU A 205 98.49 -105.13 3.67
N MET A 206 97.95 -105.08 2.46
CA MET A 206 98.33 -105.98 1.36
C MET A 206 99.73 -105.74 0.78
N LYS A 207 100.30 -104.53 0.92
CA LYS A 207 101.68 -104.24 0.46
C LYS A 207 102.78 -104.61 1.48
N ILE A 208 102.40 -105.13 2.66
CA ILE A 208 103.34 -105.53 3.72
C ILE A 208 103.41 -107.07 3.86
N SER A 209 102.65 -107.83 3.05
CA SER A 209 102.80 -109.28 2.91
C SER A 209 103.47 -109.67 1.59
#